data_AF-A0A2G6FUU4-F1
#
_entry.id   AF-A0A2G6FUU4-F1
#
_cell.length_a   1.000
_cell.length_b   1.000
_cell.length_c   1.000
_cell.angle_alpha   90.00
_cell.angle_beta   90.00
_cell.angle_gamma   90.00
#
_symmetry.space_group_name_H-M   'P 1'
#
loop_
_entity.id
_entity.type
_entity.pdbx_description
1 polymer ?
#
loop_
_entity_poly.entity_id
_entity_poly.type
_entity_poly.pdbx_seq_one_letter_code
_entity_poly.pdbx_strand_id
1 'polypeptide(L)' 'MLKVDQYEYIRTSYRVYGKKIRETGHSRNTIKKVLSKEYIGYSKRKNQPYPVFRALCENNRQLA' A
#
# COMPACT_ATOMS: atom_id res chain seq x y z
N MET A 1 -12.85 -6.27 -1.50
CA MET A 1 -11.49 -5.84 -1.09
C MET A 1 -11.41 -4.34 -1.32
N LEU A 2 -10.88 -3.56 -0.37
CA LEU A 2 -10.74 -2.12 -0.54
C LEU A 2 -9.72 -1.82 -1.64
N LYS A 3 -10.04 -0.89 -2.55
CA LYS A 3 -9.03 -0.30 -3.46
C LYS A 3 -8.13 0.64 -2.65
N VAL A 4 -6.89 0.84 -3.11
CA VAL A 4 -5.87 1.68 -2.43
C VAL A 4 -6.45 3.06 -2.08
N ASP A 5 -7.16 3.69 -3.01
CA ASP A 5 -7.77 5.02 -2.85
C ASP A 5 -8.85 5.07 -1.75
N GLN A 6 -9.54 3.95 -1.52
CA GLN A 6 -10.60 3.87 -0.50
C GLN A 6 -10.03 3.86 0.92
N TYR A 7 -8.80 3.38 1.12
CA TYR A 7 -8.15 3.38 2.44
C TYR A 7 -7.87 4.81 2.93
N GLU A 8 -7.38 5.66 2.04
CA GLU A 8 -7.08 7.05 2.37
C GLU A 8 -8.37 7.83 2.63
N TYR A 9 -9.39 7.63 1.80
CA TYR A 9 -10.71 8.22 2.01
C TYR A 9 -11.29 7.86 3.38
N ILE A 10 -11.24 6.58 3.79
CA ILE A 10 -11.74 6.13 5.10
C ILE A 10 -10.96 6.78 6.24
N ARG A 11 -9.63 6.80 6.18
CA ARG A 11 -8.78 7.38 7.23
C ARG A 11 -9.00 8.88 7.39
N THR A 12 -9.02 9.61 6.28
CA THR A 12 -9.23 11.06 6.28
C THR A 12 -10.66 11.41 6.71
N SER A 13 -11.66 10.67 6.22
CA SER A 13 -13.06 10.87 6.59
C SER A 13 -13.33 10.64 8.07
N TYR A 14 -12.72 9.61 8.65
CA TYR A 14 -12.85 9.32 10.06
C TYR A 14 -12.08 10.33 10.93
N ARG A 15 -10.84 10.68 10.54
CA ARG A 15 -9.97 11.59 11.30
C ARG A 15 -10.43 13.05 11.27
N VAL A 16 -10.79 13.56 10.10
CA VAL A 16 -11.07 14.99 9.88
C VAL A 16 -12.55 15.31 10.05
N TYR A 17 -13.41 14.46 9.50
CA TYR A 17 -14.84 14.75 9.40
C TYR A 17 -15.70 13.94 10.39
N GLY A 18 -15.11 13.06 11.20
CA GLY A 18 -15.85 12.24 12.17
C GLY A 18 -16.90 11.33 11.54
N LYS A 19 -16.78 11.02 10.24
CA LYS A 19 -17.82 10.30 9.49
C LYS A 19 -18.04 8.90 10.04
N LYS A 20 -19.32 8.50 10.08
CA LYS A 20 -19.70 7.15 10.54
C LYS A 20 -19.38 6.12 9.47
N ILE A 21 -18.91 4.97 9.94
CA ILE A 21 -18.47 3.76 9.21
C ILE A 21 -19.44 3.28 8.11
N ARG A 22 -20.73 3.68 8.14
CA ARG A 22 -21.77 3.20 7.23
C ARG A 22 -21.74 3.83 5.83
N GLU A 23 -21.15 5.00 5.65
CA GLU A 23 -21.18 5.72 4.36
C GLU A 23 -20.29 5.09 3.28
N THR A 24 -19.28 4.32 3.68
CA THR A 24 -18.28 3.75 2.78
C THR A 24 -18.70 2.44 2.11
N GLY A 25 -19.88 1.89 2.44
CA GLY A 25 -20.39 0.65 1.82
C GLY A 25 -19.60 -0.62 2.16
N HIS A 26 -18.65 -0.55 3.09
CA HIS A 26 -17.84 -1.68 3.53
C HIS A 26 -18.31 -2.23 4.88
N SER A 27 -18.01 -3.51 5.11
CA SER A 27 -18.31 -4.16 6.38
C SER A 27 -17.62 -3.43 7.55
N ARG A 28 -18.27 -3.45 8.72
CA ARG A 28 -17.71 -2.85 9.95
C ARG A 28 -16.35 -3.43 10.33
N ASN A 29 -16.14 -4.72 10.08
CA ASN A 29 -14.89 -5.41 10.38
C ASN A 29 -13.75 -4.91 9.49
N THR A 30 -14.03 -4.71 8.19
CA THR A 30 -13.05 -4.15 7.25
C THR A 30 -12.63 -2.75 7.68
N ILE A 31 -13.58 -1.89 8.05
CA ILE A 31 -13.28 -0.51 8.45
C ILE A 31 -12.58 -0.48 9.81
N LYS A 32 -12.96 -1.34 10.76
CA LYS A 32 -12.22 -1.50 12.02
C LYS A 32 -10.76 -1.85 11.78
N LYS A 33 -10.46 -2.80 10.88
CA LYS A 33 -9.07 -3.15 10.48
C LYS A 33 -8.32 -1.95 9.87
N VAL A 34 -8.98 -1.16 9.02
CA VAL A 34 -8.39 0.05 8.41
C VAL A 34 -8.02 1.10 9.48
N LEU A 35 -8.88 1.28 10.47
CA LEU A 35 -8.72 2.28 11.54
C LEU A 35 -7.76 1.85 12.63
N SER A 36 -7.72 0.56 12.98
CA SER A 36 -6.83 0.00 14.00
C SER A 36 -5.35 -0.03 13.58
N LYS A 37 -5.03 0.47 12.36
CA LYS A 37 -3.68 0.47 11.78
C LYS A 37 -3.04 -0.93 11.75
N GLU A 38 -3.82 -1.99 11.92
CA GLU A 38 -3.38 -3.37 11.68
C GLU A 38 -2.89 -3.43 10.24
N TYR A 39 -1.57 -3.54 10.14
CA TYR A 39 -0.76 -3.44 8.94
C TYR A 39 -1.46 -3.91 7.65
N ILE A 40 -1.71 -2.97 6.74
CA ILE A 40 -2.13 -3.25 5.35
C ILE A 40 -0.89 -3.06 4.47
N GLY A 41 0.18 -3.79 4.75
CA GLY A 41 1.31 -3.83 3.84
C GLY A 41 0.85 -4.25 2.44
N TYR A 42 1.61 -3.88 1.41
CA TYR A 42 1.41 -4.47 0.10
C TYR A 42 1.52 -5.99 0.22
N SER A 43 0.59 -6.72 -0.39
CA SER A 43 0.75 -8.15 -0.60
C SER A 43 2.12 -8.40 -1.22
N LYS A 44 2.90 -9.35 -0.68
CA LYS A 44 4.19 -9.73 -1.27
C LYS A 44 3.97 -9.96 -2.77
N ARG A 45 4.80 -9.35 -3.61
CA ARG A 45 4.74 -9.58 -5.07
C ARG A 45 4.91 -11.08 -5.29
N LYS A 46 3.97 -11.72 -5.99
CA LYS A 46 4.06 -13.15 -6.35
C LYS A 46 5.30 -13.43 -7.20
N ASN A 47 5.68 -12.46 -8.02
CA ASN A 47 6.88 -12.49 -8.83
C ASN A 47 7.48 -11.08 -8.80
N GLN A 48 8.75 -10.98 -8.42
CA GLN A 48 9.54 -9.77 -8.60
C GLN A 48 10.60 -10.13 -9.64
N PRO A 49 10.50 -9.63 -10.89
CA PRO A 49 11.60 -9.80 -11.83
C PRO A 49 12.86 -9.22 -11.17
N TYR A 50 13.96 -9.97 -11.27
CA TYR A 50 15.23 -9.68 -10.61
C TYR A 50 15.57 -8.19 -10.72
N PRO A 51 16.13 -7.56 -9.67
CA PRO A 51 16.57 -6.18 -9.76
C PRO A 51 17.55 -6.05 -10.93
N VAL A 52 17.22 -5.21 -11.92
CA VAL A 52 18.02 -4.97 -13.14
C VAL A 52 19.30 -4.16 -12.83
N PHE A 53 19.70 -4.07 -11.56
CA PHE A 53 20.89 -3.36 -11.13
C PHE A 53 22.06 -4.32 -10.88
N ARG A 54 22.36 -5.16 -11.87
CA ARG A 54 23.57 -5.98 -11.89
C ARG A 54 24.21 -6.01 -13.28
N ALA A 55 24.28 -4.87 -13.96
CA ALA A 55 24.95 -4.79 -15.26
C ALA A 55 25.54 -3.40 -15.61
N LEU A 56 25.74 -2.50 -14.65
CA LEU A 56 26.37 -1.19 -14.92
C LEU A 56 27.70 -0.96 -14.18
N CYS A 57 28.15 -1.88 -13.31
CA CYS A 57 29.39 -1.70 -12.54
C CYS A 57 30.59 -2.55 -12.99
N GLU A 58 30.45 -3.46 -13.97
CA GLU A 58 31.57 -4.30 -14.44
C GLU A 58 32.26 -3.77 -15.71
N ASN A 59 31.66 -2.81 -16.43
CA ASN A 59 32.20 -2.37 -17.73
C ASN A 59 33.17 -1.16 -17.68
N ASN A 60 33.44 -0.58 -16.51
CA ASN A 60 34.30 0.61 -16.39
C ASN A 60 35.65 0.33 -15.72
N ARG A 61 36.21 -0.87 -15.89
CA ARG A 61 37.55 -1.25 -15.40
C ARG A 61 38.52 -1.75 -16.47
N GLN A 62 38.25 -1.50 -17.76
CA GLN A 62 39.15 -1.89 -18.85
C GLN A 62 39.47 -0.77 -19.88
N LEU A 63 39.31 0.50 -19.52
CA LEU A 63 39.78 1.61 -20.39
C LEU A 63 40.49 2.69 -19.56
N ALA A 64 41.60 2.32 -18.94
CA ALA A 64 42.68 3.21 -18.50
C ALA A 64 44.01 2.61 -18.96
#